data_AF-A0AA88XUW9-F1
#
_entry.id   AF-A0AA88XUW9-F1
#
_cell.length_a   1.000
_cell.length_b   1.000
_cell.length_c   1.000
_cell.angle_alpha   90.00
_cell.angle_beta   90.00
_cell.angle_gamma   90.00
#
_symmetry.space_group_name_H-M   'P 1'
#
loop_
_entity.id
_entity.type
_entity.pdbx_description
1 polymer ?
#
loop_
_entity_poly.entity_id
_entity_poly.type
_entity_poly.pdbx_seq_one_letter_code
_entity_poly.pdbx_strand_id
1 'polypeptide(L)' 'MNYLGATLIKMLGNNFKQYQCNDSPRIVLDKLEKKGYRVVAMTGVGQTCIWTLHKEPEQSV' A
#
# COMPACT_ATOMS: atom_id res chain seq x y z
N MET A 1 -4.74 7.68 3.07
CA MET A 1 -4.61 7.44 1.62
C MET A 1 -4.25 8.69 0.83
N ASN A 2 -4.79 9.87 1.16
CA ASN A 2 -4.41 11.15 0.51
C ASN A 2 -2.90 11.44 0.52
N TYR A 3 -2.18 11.10 1.60
CA TYR A 3 -0.71 11.25 1.67
C TYR A 3 0.05 10.51 0.57
N LEU A 4 -0.49 9.36 0.11
CA LEU A 4 0.10 8.59 -0.99
C LEU A 4 -0.31 9.15 -2.37
N GLY A 5 -1.15 10.19 -2.41
CA GLY A 5 -1.75 10.69 -3.65
C GLY A 5 -2.73 9.70 -4.28
N ALA A 6 -3.30 8.79 -3.49
CA ALA A 6 -4.17 7.74 -4.01
C ALA A 6 -5.62 8.22 -4.20
N THR A 7 -6.24 7.80 -5.29
CA THR A 7 -7.64 8.08 -5.63
C THR A 7 -8.50 6.85 -5.34
N LEU A 8 -9.70 7.05 -4.78
CA LEU A 8 -10.67 5.98 -4.56
C LEU A 8 -11.43 5.71 -5.87
N ILE A 9 -11.34 4.48 -6.37
CA ILE A 9 -11.95 4.05 -7.62
C ILE A 9 -12.80 2.80 -7.42
N LYS A 10 -13.68 2.51 -8.38
CA LYS A 10 -14.40 1.22 -8.50
C LYS A 10 -14.21 0.72 -9.92
N MET A 11 -13.46 -0.37 -10.09
CA MET A 11 -13.31 -1.00 -11.40
C MET A 11 -14.61 -1.70 -11.79
N LEU A 12 -14.94 -1.68 -13.09
CA LEU A 12 -16.08 -2.41 -13.61
C LEU A 12 -15.92 -3.91 -13.29
N GLY A 13 -17.00 -4.53 -12.80
CA GLY A 13 -17.00 -5.94 -12.36
C GLY A 13 -16.67 -6.15 -10.88
N ASN A 14 -16.07 -5.18 -10.19
CA ASN A 14 -15.79 -5.30 -8.75
C ASN A 14 -16.97 -4.81 -7.91
N ASN A 15 -17.26 -5.52 -6.82
CA ASN A 15 -18.27 -5.12 -5.82
C ASN A 15 -17.70 -4.24 -4.69
N PHE A 16 -16.41 -3.92 -4.75
CA PHE A 16 -15.70 -3.12 -3.76
C PHE A 16 -15.00 -1.92 -4.42
N LYS A 17 -14.68 -0.90 -3.61
CA LYS A 17 -13.84 0.23 -4.02
C LYS A 17 -12.40 -0.04 -3.59
N GLN A 18 -11.44 0.47 -4.35
CA GLN A 18 -10.01 0.36 -4.06
C GLN A 18 -9.31 1.71 -4.21
N TYR A 19 -8.25 1.92 -3.44
CA TYR A 19 -7.37 3.06 -3.64
C TYR A 19 -6.27 2.69 -4.64
N GLN A 20 -6.03 3.56 -5.63
CA GLN A 20 -4.95 3.41 -6.61
C GLN A 20 -4.12 4.68 -6.66
N CYS A 21 -2.82 4.55 -6.90
CA CYS A 21 -1.89 5.65 -7.16
C CYS A 21 -1.06 5.35 -8.41
N ASN A 22 -0.54 6.39 -9.06
CA ASN A 22 0.27 6.27 -10.29
C ASN A 22 1.75 6.02 -10.01
N ASP A 23 2.17 6.15 -8.76
CA ASP A 23 3.55 5.93 -8.34
C ASP A 23 3.93 4.45 -8.45
N SER A 24 5.16 4.18 -8.88
CA SER A 24 5.71 2.82 -8.84
C SER A 24 5.74 2.26 -7.40
N PRO A 25 5.67 0.93 -7.21
CA PRO A 25 5.68 0.32 -5.88
C PRO A 25 6.84 0.80 -5.01
N ARG A 26 8.05 0.97 -5.58
CA ARG A 26 9.22 1.49 -4.85
C ARG A 26 8.95 2.85 -4.21
N ILE A 27 8.38 3.80 -4.96
CA ILE A 27 8.08 5.15 -4.44
C ILE A 27 7.01 5.10 -3.34
N VAL A 28 6.01 4.22 -3.49
CA VAL A 28 4.96 4.04 -2.47
C VAL A 28 5.54 3.46 -1.18
N LEU A 29 6.43 2.46 -1.30
CA LEU A 29 7.12 1.86 -0.16
C LEU A 29 8.00 2.89 0.57
N ASP A 30 8.76 3.72 -0.15
CA ASP A 30 9.56 4.82 0.44
C ASP A 30 8.67 5.81 1.22
N LYS A 31 7.46 6.12 0.73
CA LYS A 31 6.48 6.98 1.43
C LYS A 31 5.91 6.30 2.67
N LEU A 32 5.65 4.99 2.60
CA LEU A 32 5.10 4.21 3.72
C LEU A 32 6.15 4.02 4.82
N GLU A 33 7.43 3.86 4.48
CA GLU A 33 8.54 3.85 5.43
C GLU A 33 8.57 5.13 6.27
N LYS A 34 8.42 6.30 5.65
CA LYS A 34 8.31 7.60 6.36
C LYS A 34 7.10 7.70 7.30
N LYS A 35 6.12 6.79 7.18
CA LYS A 35 4.96 6.67 8.08
C LYS A 35 5.12 5.59 9.16
N GLY A 36 6.29 4.93 9.20
CA GLY A 36 6.64 3.89 10.17
C GLY A 36 6.24 2.48 9.75
N TYR A 37 5.90 2.26 8.47
CA TYR A 37 5.62 0.92 7.96
C TYR A 37 6.90 0.25 7.47
N ARG A 38 7.03 -1.05 7.72
CA ARG A 38 8.13 -1.90 7.24
C ARG A 38 7.57 -3.05 6.42
N VAL A 39 8.23 -3.41 5.32
CA VAL A 39 7.90 -4.62 4.56
C VAL A 39 8.22 -5.86 5.41
N VAL A 40 7.24 -6.75 5.57
CA VAL A 40 7.40 -8.02 6.29
C VAL A 40 7.39 -9.23 5.35
N ALA A 41 6.72 -9.11 4.20
CA ALA A 41 6.70 -10.14 3.18
C ALA A 41 6.48 -9.53 1.79
N MET A 42 6.96 -10.22 0.76
CA MET A 42 6.65 -9.95 -0.64
C MET A 42 6.32 -11.28 -1.33
N THR A 43 5.29 -11.30 -2.15
CA THR A 43 4.92 -12.46 -2.96
C THR A 43 4.42 -12.05 -4.34
N GLY A 44 4.52 -12.97 -5.30
CA GLY A 44 3.93 -12.83 -6.64
C GLY A 44 2.74 -13.78 -6.80
N VAL A 45 1.64 -13.28 -7.38
CA VAL A 45 0.45 -14.07 -7.72
C VAL A 45 0.06 -13.75 -9.16
N GLY A 46 0.29 -14.70 -10.07
CA GLY A 46 0.13 -14.46 -11.50
C GLY A 46 1.07 -13.36 -11.98
N GLN A 47 0.50 -12.28 -12.55
CA GLN A 47 1.24 -11.09 -12.99
C GLN A 47 1.29 -9.97 -11.93
N THR A 48 0.77 -10.23 -10.73
CA THR A 48 0.64 -9.23 -9.68
C THR A 48 1.70 -9.43 -8.60
N CYS A 49 2.38 -8.35 -8.22
CA CYS A 49 3.27 -8.32 -7.05
C CYS A 49 2.55 -7.74 -5.83
N ILE A 50 2.74 -8.36 -4.66
CA ILE A 50 2.10 -7.99 -3.40
C ILE A 50 3.18 -7.76 -2.35
N TRP A 51 3.05 -6.65 -1.60
CA TRP A 51 3.87 -6.36 -0.43
C TRP A 51 2.98 -6.30 0.80
N THR A 52 3.32 -7.07 1.83
CA THR A 52 2.69 -6.97 3.15
C THR A 52 3.58 -6.09 4.02
N LEU A 53 2.98 -5.07 4.62
CA LEU A 53 3.67 -4.14 5.52
C LEU A 53 3.10 -4.22 6.92
N HIS A 54 3.95 -4.03 7.91
CA HIS A 54 3.59 -3.90 9.32
C HIS A 54 4.07 -2.57 9.87
N LYS A 55 3.25 -1.92 10.69
CA LYS A 55 3.66 -0.77 11.49
C LYS A 55 3.58 -1.20 12.95
N GLU A 56 4.71 -1.12 13.64
CA GLU A 56 4.77 -1.44 15.07
C GLU A 56 3.78 -0.53 15.84
N PRO A 57 3.12 -1.06 16.89
CA PRO A 57 2.31 -0.22 17.76
C PRO A 57 3.18 0.89 18.35
N GLU A 58 2.66 2.10 18.38
CA GLU A 58 3.34 3.21 19.05
C GLU A 58 3.37 2.88 20.54
N GLN A 59 4.57 2.59 21.08
CA GLN A 59 4.73 2.36 22.51
C GLN A 59 4.36 3.67 23.21
N SER A 60 3.21 3.69 23.89
CA SER A 60 2.84 4.78 24.78
C SER A 60 3.77 4.68 25.99
N VAL A 61 4.83 5.50 26.00
CA VAL A 61 5.69 5.69 27.17
C VAL A 61 4.97 6.58 28.17
#